data_AF-A0A4R6JBW2-F1
#
_entry.id   AF-A0A4R6JBW2-F1
#
_cell.length_a   1.000
_cell.length_b   1.000
_cell.length_c   1.000
_cell.angle_alpha   90.00
_cell.angle_beta   90.00
_cell.angle_gamma   90.00
#
_symmetry.space_group_name_H-M   'P 1'
#
loop_
_entity.id
_entity.type
_entity.pdbx_description
1 polymer ?
#
loop_
_entity_poly.entity_id
_entity_poly.type
_entity_poly.pdbx_seq_one_letter_code
_entity_poly.pdbx_strand_id
1 'polypeptide(L)'
;MNEDEDFLAEQAHLEAETERIRQVAEDAANDPAAQQEWIRQSNLIYGGLAGAGLVIVQPFLTETSLDPSAMVCVIAFAISIPLLAALLVLNRQEEFRRRASKTALVEVAKSVAQGSAFVGITAAFWHMSIVAGIVFLAMGFFAVGVHSSGYVQLEYGSKFRSRFRPRTGSQPKG
;
A
#
# COMPACT_ATOMS: atom_id res chain seq x y z
N MET A 1 -48.88 1.81 -8.59
CA MET A 1 -47.51 1.33 -8.38
C MET A 1 -46.76 2.57 -7.92
N ASN A 2 -46.31 2.58 -6.67
CA ASN A 2 -45.96 3.80 -5.93
C ASN A 2 -44.44 3.96 -6.01
N GLU A 3 -43.95 4.85 -6.87
CA GLU A 3 -42.51 5.01 -7.17
C GLU A 3 -41.67 5.31 -5.90
N ASP A 4 -42.29 5.89 -4.88
CA ASP A 4 -41.67 6.19 -3.59
C ASP A 4 -41.38 4.94 -2.75
N GLU A 5 -42.20 3.88 -2.85
CA GLU A 5 -41.96 2.62 -2.11
C GLU A 5 -40.80 1.81 -2.70
N ASP A 6 -40.68 1.81 -4.03
CA ASP A 6 -39.61 1.14 -4.75
C ASP A 6 -38.24 1.81 -4.47
N PHE A 7 -38.21 3.16 -4.43
CA PHE A 7 -36.98 3.91 -4.09
C PHE A 7 -36.52 3.66 -2.65
N LEU A 8 -37.45 3.62 -1.69
CA LEU A 8 -37.12 3.33 -0.29
C LEU A 8 -36.63 1.88 -0.10
N ALA A 9 -37.21 0.92 -0.83
CA ALA A 9 -36.75 -0.46 -0.82
C ALA A 9 -35.35 -0.60 -1.43
N GLU A 10 -35.06 0.12 -2.50
CA GLU A 10 -33.72 0.14 -3.12
C GLU A 10 -32.67 0.78 -2.22
N GLN A 11 -33.00 1.90 -1.56
CA GLN A 11 -32.11 2.55 -0.60
C GLN A 11 -31.81 1.64 0.61
N ALA A 12 -32.84 0.99 1.17
CA ALA A 12 -32.66 0.05 2.28
C ALA A 12 -31.81 -1.17 1.88
N HIS A 13 -31.93 -1.65 0.64
CA HIS A 13 -31.10 -2.72 0.12
C HIS A 13 -29.63 -2.27 -0.05
N LEU A 14 -29.38 -1.08 -0.59
CA LEU A 14 -28.05 -0.52 -0.74
C LEU A 14 -27.36 -0.28 0.61
N GLU A 15 -28.10 0.21 1.61
CA GLU A 15 -27.60 0.39 2.97
C GLU A 15 -27.25 -0.96 3.62
N ALA A 16 -28.12 -1.96 3.49
CA ALA A 16 -27.85 -3.31 3.98
C ALA A 16 -26.67 -3.98 3.26
N GLU A 17 -26.50 -3.77 1.95
CA GLU A 17 -25.35 -4.26 1.19
C GLU A 17 -24.07 -3.54 1.60
N THR A 18 -24.11 -2.22 1.79
CA THR A 18 -22.97 -1.43 2.27
C THR A 18 -22.52 -1.88 3.65
N GLU A 19 -23.46 -2.10 4.57
CA GLU A 19 -23.18 -2.58 5.92
C GLU A 19 -22.59 -4.00 5.89
N ARG A 20 -23.10 -4.90 5.04
CA ARG A 20 -22.49 -6.22 4.83
C ARG A 20 -21.07 -6.12 4.27
N ILE A 21 -20.84 -5.24 3.29
CA ILE A 21 -19.50 -5.03 2.73
C ILE A 21 -18.56 -4.51 3.81
N ARG A 22 -19.01 -3.57 4.63
CA ARG A 22 -18.24 -3.02 5.75
C ARG A 22 -17.90 -4.09 6.79
N GLN A 23 -18.88 -4.90 7.20
CA GLN A 23 -18.66 -5.99 8.15
C GLN A 23 -17.67 -7.03 7.61
N VAL A 24 -17.80 -7.42 6.33
CA VAL A 24 -16.84 -8.32 5.69
C VAL A 24 -15.45 -7.70 5.61
N ALA A 25 -15.34 -6.40 5.35
CA ALA A 25 -14.07 -5.69 5.34
C ALA A 25 -13.44 -5.59 6.74
N GLU A 26 -14.25 -5.36 7.78
CA GLU A 26 -13.81 -5.34 9.18
C GLU A 26 -13.35 -6.73 9.64
N ASP A 27 -14.11 -7.78 9.32
CA ASP A 27 -13.74 -9.18 9.61
C ASP A 27 -12.45 -9.58 8.90
N ALA A 28 -12.31 -9.23 7.61
CA ALA A 28 -11.08 -9.46 6.85
C ALA A 28 -9.89 -8.65 7.40
N ALA A 29 -10.11 -7.41 7.85
CA ALA A 29 -9.08 -6.58 8.48
C ALA A 29 -8.65 -7.10 9.86
N ASN A 30 -9.51 -7.86 10.52
CA ASN A 30 -9.25 -8.50 11.81
C ASN A 30 -8.70 -9.94 11.67
N ASP A 31 -8.62 -10.49 10.45
CA ASP A 31 -7.99 -11.79 10.20
C ASP A 31 -6.49 -11.73 10.54
N PRO A 32 -6.01 -12.53 11.52
CA PRO A 32 -4.60 -12.55 11.89
C PRO A 32 -3.67 -12.92 10.72
N ALA A 33 -4.13 -13.75 9.77
CA ALA A 33 -3.33 -14.14 8.62
C ALA A 33 -3.15 -12.96 7.63
N ALA A 34 -4.22 -12.19 7.40
CA ALA A 34 -4.16 -10.97 6.59
C ALA A 34 -3.24 -9.91 7.21
N GLN A 35 -3.29 -9.74 8.53
CA GLN A 35 -2.39 -8.82 9.24
C GLN A 35 -0.92 -9.22 9.13
N GLN A 36 -0.61 -10.51 9.26
CA GLN A 36 0.76 -11.01 9.09
C GLN A 36 1.30 -10.76 7.68
N GLU A 37 0.49 -11.00 6.64
CA GLU A 37 0.88 -10.72 5.27
C GLU A 37 1.16 -9.23 5.05
N TRP A 38 0.29 -8.36 5.58
CA TRP A 38 0.45 -6.92 5.47
C TRP A 38 1.71 -6.40 6.17
N ILE A 39 2.05 -6.96 7.35
CA ILE A 39 3.30 -6.65 8.06
C ILE A 39 4.50 -7.11 7.23
N ARG A 40 4.45 -8.31 6.64
CA ARG A 40 5.52 -8.84 5.78
C ARG A 40 5.76 -7.94 4.57
N GLN A 41 4.70 -7.54 3.87
CA GLN A 41 4.80 -6.62 2.74
C GLN A 41 5.34 -5.26 3.16
N SER A 42 4.88 -4.72 4.29
CA SER A 42 5.37 -3.45 4.81
C SER A 42 6.87 -3.51 5.16
N ASN A 43 7.34 -4.60 5.76
CA ASN A 43 8.76 -4.80 6.06
C ASN A 43 9.61 -4.85 4.79
N LEU A 44 9.14 -5.51 3.73
CA LEU A 44 9.82 -5.55 2.44
C LEU A 44 9.92 -4.16 1.82
N ILE A 45 8.84 -3.38 1.87
CA ILE A 45 8.83 -2.00 1.34
C ILE A 45 9.79 -1.12 2.16
N TYR A 46 9.69 -1.13 3.50
CA TYR A 46 10.52 -0.27 4.34
C TYR A 46 12.01 -0.64 4.25
N GLY A 47 12.33 -1.93 4.32
CA GLY A 47 13.70 -2.41 4.20
C GLY A 47 14.28 -2.15 2.81
N GLY A 48 13.49 -2.40 1.75
CA GLY A 48 13.88 -2.15 0.37
C GLY A 48 14.16 -0.67 0.09
N LEU A 49 13.27 0.23 0.52
CA LEU A 49 13.46 1.67 0.34
C LEU A 49 14.63 2.22 1.16
N ALA A 50 14.79 1.78 2.41
CA ALA A 50 15.93 2.19 3.24
C ALA A 50 17.27 1.72 2.65
N GLY A 51 17.33 0.46 2.20
CA GLY A 51 18.50 -0.10 1.55
C GLY A 51 18.84 0.60 0.24
N ALA A 52 17.84 0.84 -0.62
CA ALA A 52 18.02 1.60 -1.85
C ALA A 52 18.53 3.02 -1.57
N GLY A 53 17.94 3.71 -0.58
CA GLY A 53 18.39 5.04 -0.17
C GLY A 53 19.85 5.06 0.30
N LEU A 54 20.27 4.08 1.08
CA LEU A 54 21.65 3.98 1.53
C LEU A 54 22.63 3.84 0.36
N VAL A 55 22.30 3.02 -0.64
CA VAL A 55 23.12 2.84 -1.85
C VAL A 55 23.13 4.10 -2.71
N ILE A 56 21.97 4.73 -2.91
CA ILE A 56 21.82 5.92 -3.77
C ILE A 56 22.58 7.12 -3.19
N VAL A 57 22.63 7.27 -1.87
CA VAL A 57 23.28 8.43 -1.22
C VAL A 57 24.81 8.33 -1.21
N GLN A 58 25.39 7.12 -1.28
CA GLN A 58 26.84 6.91 -1.24
C GLN A 58 27.66 7.81 -2.18
N PRO A 59 27.37 7.90 -3.50
CA PRO A 59 28.15 8.74 -4.40
C PRO A 59 28.16 10.22 -4.00
N PHE A 60 27.04 10.73 -3.46
CA PHE A 60 26.91 12.13 -3.03
C PHE A 60 27.76 12.49 -1.81
N LEU A 61 28.18 11.50 -1.00
CA LEU A 61 29.06 11.75 0.15
C LEU A 61 30.50 12.08 -0.26
N THR A 62 30.87 11.75 -1.50
CA THR A 62 32.22 11.97 -2.02
C THR A 62 32.34 13.21 -2.91
N GLU A 63 31.22 13.81 -3.29
CA GLU A 63 31.20 15.03 -4.10
C GLU A 63 31.47 16.28 -3.24
N THR A 64 32.27 17.19 -3.76
CA THR A 64 32.62 18.46 -3.09
C THR A 64 31.56 19.54 -3.30
N SER A 65 30.68 19.39 -4.28
CA SER A 65 29.60 20.31 -4.59
C SER A 65 28.38 19.52 -5.08
N LEU A 66 27.25 19.68 -4.40
CA LEU A 66 25.99 19.07 -4.80
C LEU A 66 25.19 20.07 -5.63
N ASP A 67 24.67 19.62 -6.76
CA ASP A 67 23.65 20.38 -7.47
C ASP A 67 22.31 20.37 -6.67
N PRO A 68 21.32 21.19 -7.06
CA PRO A 68 20.04 21.25 -6.33
C PRO A 68 19.31 19.90 -6.27
N SER A 69 19.41 19.07 -7.31
CA SER A 69 18.73 17.77 -7.36
C SER A 69 19.37 16.78 -6.39
N ALA A 70 20.70 16.71 -6.37
CA ALA A 70 21.45 15.89 -5.42
C ALA A 70 21.21 16.35 -3.97
N MET A 71 21.15 17.66 -3.72
CA MET A 71 20.83 18.18 -2.39
C MET A 71 19.41 17.78 -1.93
N VAL A 72 18.42 17.87 -2.82
CA VAL A 72 17.06 17.37 -2.54
C VAL A 72 17.06 15.88 -2.24
N CYS A 73 17.81 15.09 -3.01
CA CYS A 73 17.96 13.65 -2.78
C CYS A 73 18.49 13.34 -1.37
N VAL A 74 19.59 13.99 -0.97
CA VAL A 74 20.22 13.78 0.34
C VAL A 74 19.27 14.17 1.47
N ILE A 75 18.60 15.34 1.39
CA ILE A 75 17.64 15.78 2.41
C ILE A 75 16.48 14.79 2.53
N ALA A 76 15.94 14.34 1.39
CA ALA A 76 14.82 13.43 1.36
C ALA A 76 15.18 12.08 2.04
N PHE A 77 16.37 11.53 1.77
CA PHE A 77 16.81 10.30 2.42
C PHE A 77 17.25 10.48 3.88
N ALA A 78 17.74 11.65 4.27
CA ALA A 78 18.01 11.98 5.67
C ALA A 78 16.74 11.93 6.53
N ILE A 79 15.58 12.24 5.95
CA ILE A 79 14.27 12.10 6.60
C ILE A 79 13.77 10.65 6.49
N SER A 80 13.84 10.07 5.30
CA SER A 80 13.24 8.77 5.01
C SER A 80 13.91 7.62 5.77
N ILE A 81 15.24 7.52 5.74
CA ILE A 81 15.96 6.37 6.28
C ILE A 81 15.68 6.16 7.78
N PRO A 82 15.78 7.18 8.66
CA PRO A 82 15.46 7.01 10.07
C PRO A 82 14.00 6.63 10.32
N LEU A 83 13.06 7.21 9.57
CA LEU A 83 11.64 6.90 9.71
C LEU A 83 11.33 5.47 9.26
N LEU A 84 11.86 5.04 8.11
CA LEU A 84 11.69 3.67 7.62
C LEU A 84 12.32 2.64 8.57
N ALA A 85 13.48 2.94 9.15
CA ALA A 85 14.12 2.09 10.15
C ALA A 85 13.25 1.98 11.42
N ALA A 86 12.73 3.10 11.92
CA ALA A 86 11.83 3.10 13.07
C ALA A 86 10.54 2.31 12.80
N LEU A 87 9.94 2.46 11.62
CA LEU A 87 8.75 1.72 11.19
C LEU A 87 9.04 0.22 11.02
N LEU A 88 10.22 -0.17 10.54
CA LEU A 88 10.62 -1.57 10.43
C LEU A 88 10.78 -2.22 11.81
N VAL A 89 11.40 -1.51 12.76
CA VAL A 89 11.49 -1.96 14.15
C VAL A 89 10.09 -2.06 14.78
N LEU A 90 9.22 -1.08 14.54
CA LEU A 90 7.84 -1.09 15.02
C LEU A 90 7.08 -2.30 14.47
N ASN A 91 7.09 -2.53 13.16
CA ASN A 91 6.46 -3.69 12.53
C ASN A 91 6.97 -5.01 13.12
N ARG A 92 8.28 -5.11 13.41
CA ARG A 92 8.85 -6.32 14.04
C ARG A 92 8.33 -6.53 15.46
N GLN A 93 8.10 -5.44 16.19
CA GLN A 93 7.45 -5.51 17.51
C GLN A 93 5.97 -5.88 17.42
N GLU A 94 5.25 -5.37 16.42
CA GLU A 94 3.85 -5.70 16.17
C GLU A 94 3.68 -7.18 15.81
N GLU A 95 4.57 -7.72 14.97
CA GLU A 95 4.64 -9.14 14.64
C GLU A 95 4.87 -10.00 15.89
N PHE A 96 5.83 -9.60 16.72
CA PHE A 96 6.13 -10.29 17.98
C PHE A 96 4.95 -10.26 18.96
N ARG A 97 4.21 -9.14 19.03
CA ARG A 97 3.08 -8.95 19.95
C ARG A 97 1.72 -9.36 19.36
N ARG A 98 1.66 -9.76 18.09
CA ARG A 98 0.43 -10.08 17.34
C ARG A 98 -0.64 -8.97 17.43
N ARG A 99 -0.22 -7.71 17.46
CA ARG A 99 -1.11 -6.53 17.47
C ARG A 99 -0.52 -5.42 16.64
N ALA A 100 -1.25 -4.99 15.62
CA ALA A 100 -0.93 -3.81 14.83
C ALA A 100 -1.25 -2.52 15.59
N SER A 101 -0.37 -1.52 15.54
CA SER A 101 -0.61 -0.19 16.08
C SER A 101 -1.43 0.62 15.09
N LYS A 102 -2.64 1.02 15.48
CA LYS A 102 -3.57 1.81 14.64
C LYS A 102 -3.44 3.33 14.89
N THR A 103 -2.27 3.79 15.32
CA THR A 103 -2.11 5.19 15.72
C THR A 103 -1.94 6.08 14.49
N ALA A 104 -2.70 7.18 14.39
CA ALA A 104 -2.62 8.14 13.28
C ALA A 104 -1.18 8.66 13.04
N LEU A 105 -0.37 8.76 14.09
CA LEU A 105 1.05 9.12 13.98
C LEU A 105 1.87 8.12 13.15
N VAL A 106 1.58 6.82 13.25
CA VAL A 106 2.29 5.77 12.49
C VAL A 106 1.93 5.87 11.01
N GLU A 107 0.66 6.16 10.71
CA GLU A 107 0.17 6.33 9.34
C GLU A 107 0.76 7.57 8.67
N VAL A 108 0.83 8.70 9.41
CA VAL A 108 1.52 9.92 8.94
C VAL A 108 3.01 9.63 8.74
N ALA A 109 3.67 8.99 9.71
CA ALA A 109 5.09 8.64 9.59
C ALA A 109 5.36 7.75 8.38
N LYS A 110 4.51 6.76 8.12
CA LYS A 110 4.58 5.89 6.92
C LYS A 110 4.50 6.71 5.63
N SER A 111 3.52 7.61 5.55
CA SER A 111 3.30 8.47 4.38
C SER A 111 4.49 9.39 4.13
N VAL A 112 5.00 10.03 5.19
CA VAL A 112 6.18 10.91 5.11
C VAL A 112 7.43 10.11 4.72
N ALA A 113 7.65 8.94 5.32
CA ALA A 113 8.82 8.11 5.06
C ALA A 113 8.85 7.60 3.62
N GLN A 114 7.74 7.04 3.13
CA GLN A 114 7.66 6.52 1.77
C GLN A 114 7.67 7.64 0.72
N GLY A 115 6.94 8.74 0.97
CA GLY A 115 6.92 9.90 0.08
C GLY A 115 8.29 10.55 -0.06
N SER A 116 9.01 10.75 1.06
CA SER A 116 10.38 11.28 1.02
C SER A 116 11.35 10.31 0.31
N ALA A 117 11.26 8.99 0.54
CA ALA A 117 12.07 8.03 -0.22
C ALA A 117 11.84 8.16 -1.73
N PHE A 118 10.58 8.23 -2.15
CA PHE A 118 10.23 8.34 -3.57
C PHE A 118 10.77 9.63 -4.20
N VAL A 119 10.64 10.76 -3.49
CA VAL A 119 11.24 12.05 -3.90
C VAL A 119 12.76 11.92 -4.01
N GLY A 120 13.41 11.27 -3.04
CA GLY A 120 14.85 11.04 -3.05
C GLY A 120 15.32 10.25 -4.27
N ILE A 121 14.66 9.12 -4.56
CA ILE A 121 14.96 8.31 -5.75
C ILE A 121 14.78 9.13 -7.03
N THR A 122 13.67 9.85 -7.16
CA THR A 122 13.38 10.66 -8.35
C THR A 122 14.44 11.75 -8.54
N ALA A 123 14.81 12.44 -7.47
CA ALA A 123 15.84 13.48 -7.49
C ALA A 123 17.22 12.92 -7.85
N ALA A 124 17.56 11.71 -7.41
CA ALA A 124 18.79 11.04 -7.82
C ALA A 124 18.85 10.77 -9.33
N PHE A 125 17.76 10.30 -9.93
CA PHE A 125 17.69 10.14 -11.39
C PHE A 125 17.77 11.47 -12.12
N TRP A 126 17.12 12.51 -11.60
CA TRP A 126 17.15 13.84 -12.19
C TRP A 126 18.54 14.49 -12.17
N HIS A 127 19.30 14.25 -11.08
CA HIS A 127 20.70 14.64 -10.97
C HIS A 127 21.57 13.99 -12.06
N MET A 128 21.36 12.70 -12.35
CA MET A 128 22.07 12.01 -13.44
C MET A 128 21.65 12.53 -14.82
N SER A 129 20.34 12.66 -15.05
CA SER A 129 19.77 13.14 -16.31
C SER A 129 18.29 13.48 -16.16
N ILE A 130 17.87 14.61 -16.72
CA ILE A 130 16.45 14.99 -16.85
C ILE A 130 15.64 13.86 -17.52
N VAL A 131 16.18 13.25 -18.57
CA VAL A 131 15.49 12.18 -19.31
C VAL A 131 15.30 10.95 -18.41
N ALA A 132 16.31 10.58 -17.62
CA ALA A 132 16.22 9.46 -16.69
C ALA A 132 15.14 9.70 -15.62
N GLY A 133 15.06 10.92 -15.09
CA GLY A 133 14.01 11.32 -14.15
C GLY A 133 12.59 11.20 -14.75
N ILE A 134 12.39 11.67 -15.98
CA ILE A 134 11.10 11.55 -16.69
C ILE A 134 10.73 10.07 -16.91
N VAL A 135 11.68 9.26 -17.38
CA VAL A 135 11.46 7.82 -17.60
C VAL A 135 11.09 7.12 -16.30
N PHE A 136 11.80 7.42 -15.20
CA PHE A 136 11.49 6.86 -13.88
C PHE A 136 10.06 7.17 -13.44
N LEU A 137 9.61 8.43 -13.58
CA LEU A 137 8.24 8.82 -13.24
C LEU A 137 7.20 8.13 -14.13
N ALA A 138 7.41 8.12 -15.44
CA ALA A 138 6.50 7.47 -16.39
C ALA A 138 6.34 5.98 -16.07
N MET A 139 7.45 5.29 -15.79
CA MET A 139 7.42 3.87 -15.40
C MET A 139 6.81 3.66 -14.01
N GLY A 140 7.02 4.59 -13.07
CA GLY A 140 6.36 4.58 -11.76
C GLY A 140 4.84 4.64 -11.88
N PHE A 141 4.31 5.59 -12.67
CA PHE A 141 2.88 5.67 -12.96
C PHE A 141 2.35 4.41 -13.64
N PHE A 142 3.08 3.89 -14.63
CA PHE A 142 2.70 2.65 -15.30
C PHE A 142 2.65 1.47 -14.31
N ALA A 143 3.64 1.32 -13.42
CA ALA A 143 3.68 0.27 -12.42
C ALA A 143 2.50 0.36 -11.43
N VAL A 144 2.16 1.57 -10.98
CA VAL A 144 0.96 1.80 -10.14
C VAL A 144 -0.32 1.41 -10.90
N GLY A 145 -0.42 1.76 -12.18
CA GLY A 145 -1.54 1.36 -13.03
C GLY A 145 -1.67 -0.16 -13.16
N VAL A 146 -0.56 -0.87 -13.40
CA VAL A 146 -0.53 -2.33 -13.45
C VAL A 146 -0.96 -2.93 -12.11
N HIS A 147 -0.41 -2.44 -10.99
CA HIS A 147 -0.75 -2.92 -9.66
C HIS A 147 -2.24 -2.70 -9.32
N SER A 148 -2.80 -1.54 -9.69
CA SER A 148 -4.22 -1.24 -9.53
C SER A 148 -5.09 -2.18 -10.36
N SER A 149 -4.73 -2.44 -11.62
CA SER A 149 -5.47 -3.37 -12.49
C SER A 149 -5.47 -4.81 -11.96
N GLY A 150 -4.34 -5.26 -11.40
CA GLY A 150 -4.23 -6.58 -10.77
C GLY A 150 -5.12 -6.73 -9.55
N TYR A 151 -5.25 -5.68 -8.73
CA TYR A 151 -6.18 -5.65 -7.60
C TYR A 151 -7.64 -5.75 -8.06
N VAL A 152 -8.03 -4.96 -9.06
CA VAL A 152 -9.39 -4.98 -9.62
C VAL A 152 -9.74 -6.37 -10.16
N GLN A 153 -8.80 -7.05 -10.82
CA GLN A 153 -9.05 -8.37 -11.38
C GLN A 153 -9.25 -9.46 -10.31
N LEU A 154 -8.57 -9.35 -9.15
CA LEU A 154 -8.75 -10.26 -8.01
C LEU A 154 -10.10 -10.03 -7.29
N GLU A 155 -10.51 -8.78 -7.14
CA GLU A 155 -11.81 -8.44 -6.51
C GLU A 155 -13.01 -8.76 -7.41
N TYR A 156 -12.94 -8.46 -8.70
CA TYR A 156 -14.04 -8.75 -9.63
C TYR A 156 -14.13 -10.24 -10.00
N GLY A 157 -12.99 -10.92 -10.16
CA GLY A 157 -12.96 -12.34 -10.51
C GLY A 157 -13.50 -13.26 -9.40
N SER A 158 -13.26 -12.91 -8.14
CA SER A 158 -13.73 -13.69 -6.98
C SER A 158 -15.25 -13.55 -6.76
N LYS A 159 -15.81 -12.34 -6.91
CA LYS A 159 -17.27 -12.10 -6.89
C LYS A 159 -18.00 -12.82 -8.03
N PHE A 160 -17.38 -12.92 -9.21
CA PHE A 160 -17.97 -13.66 -10.33
C PHE A 160 -18.00 -15.16 -10.07
N ARG A 161 -16.92 -15.73 -9.50
CA ARG A 161 -16.82 -17.18 -9.23
C ARG A 161 -17.74 -17.66 -8.10
N SER A 162 -17.97 -16.83 -7.07
CA SER A 162 -18.87 -17.20 -5.96
C SER A 162 -20.34 -17.26 -6.40
N ARG A 163 -20.75 -16.43 -7.37
CA ARG A 163 -22.11 -16.43 -7.93
C ARG A 163 -22.46 -17.72 -8.71
N PHE A 164 -21.45 -18.46 -9.18
CA PHE A 164 -21.64 -19.70 -9.94
C PHE A 164 -21.25 -20.97 -9.21
N ARG A 165 -20.98 -20.95 -7.89
CA ARG A 165 -20.74 -22.20 -7.16
C ARG A 165 -22.09 -22.94 -7.03
N PRO A 166 -22.30 -24.08 -7.73
CA PRO A 166 -23.52 -24.83 -7.59
C PRO A 166 -23.58 -25.34 -6.15
N ARG A 167 -24.71 -25.11 -5.50
CA ARG A 167 -25.03 -25.72 -4.21
C ARG A 167 -25.18 -27.22 -4.45
N THR A 168 -24.08 -27.97 -4.39
CA THR A 168 -24.12 -29.43 -4.47
C THR A 168 -24.95 -29.90 -3.29
N GLY A 169 -26.15 -30.37 -3.63
CA GLY A 169 -27.18 -30.75 -2.68
C GLY A 169 -26.69 -31.83 -1.75
N SER A 170 -26.86 -31.58 -0.46
CA SER A 170 -27.11 -32.64 0.50
C SER A 170 -28.30 -33.46 0.02
N GLN A 171 -28.08 -34.70 -0.39
CA GLN A 171 -29.12 -35.74 -0.38
C GLN A 171 -28.99 -36.54 0.92
N PRO A 172 -30.13 -36.93 1.52
CA PRO A 172 -30.24 -37.32 2.92
C PRO A 172 -29.96 -38.82 3.13
N LYS A 173 -29.82 -39.16 4.40
CA LYS A 173 -29.68 -40.50 4.95
C LYS A 173 -30.77 -41.44 4.41
N GLY A 174 -30.35 -42.59 3.91
CA GLY A 174 -31.11 -43.85 3.92
C GLY A 174 -30.43 -44.79 4.91
#